data_AF-A0A4Q3KZ68-F1
#
_entry.id   AF-A0A4Q3KZ68-F1
#
_cell.length_a   1.000
_cell.length_b   1.000
_cell.length_c   1.000
_cell.angle_alpha   90.00
_cell.angle_beta   90.00
_cell.angle_gamma   90.00
#
_symmetry.space_group_name_H-M   'P 1'
#
loop_
_entity.id
_entity.type
_entity.pdbx_description
1 polymer ?
#
loop_
_entity_poly.entity_id
_entity_poly.type
_entity_poly.pdbx_seq_one_letter_code
_entity_poly.pdbx_strand_id
1 'polypeptide(L)'
;FEATTVEALATRLDKAKHGKTRALRRASSDTSRPLSFAQQRLWFIDKLDPGSPLYNIPVAVRLDGTLRQDVLEKALREISRRHEALRTTFAQEQDQAIQVIHAEVEVPLEVVDLQEFAPSQMEVEVRRRVEQEVLKPFNLKTGPLIRALLVTLGAQEHVLALTTHHIVSDAWSLGVLVREVSALYAAFAEGHASPLPALPVQYVDYALWQQQTLRGEVLQREVEHWKQKLAGAPPVLELPTDRPRPAVRGEAGGVAGVDSGFFRKSNRPMRWLRERGWSGKEGGRTFRCQK
;
A
#
# COMPACT_ATOMS: atom_id res chain seq x y z
N PHE A 1 -11.30 -26.07 0.07
CA PHE A 1 -10.52 -26.52 -1.09
C PHE A 1 -10.48 -28.04 -1.19
N GLU A 2 -10.10 -28.76 -0.13
CA GLU A 2 -10.19 -30.24 -0.11
C GLU A 2 -11.60 -30.79 0.15
N ALA A 3 -12.46 -30.03 0.84
CA ALA A 3 -13.90 -30.19 0.78
C ALA A 3 -14.44 -29.12 -0.17
N THR A 4 -14.98 -29.54 -1.31
CA THR A 4 -15.53 -28.69 -2.36
C THR A 4 -17.05 -28.54 -2.29
N THR A 5 -17.71 -29.31 -1.42
CA THR A 5 -19.15 -29.25 -1.16
C THR A 5 -19.43 -28.97 0.31
N VAL A 6 -20.63 -28.44 0.58
CA VAL A 6 -21.11 -28.16 1.96
C VAL A 6 -21.19 -29.46 2.78
N GLU A 7 -21.65 -30.55 2.17
CA GLU A 7 -21.74 -31.88 2.81
C GLU A 7 -20.36 -32.42 3.23
N ALA A 8 -19.37 -32.34 2.32
CA ALA A 8 -18.02 -32.78 2.62
C ALA A 8 -17.37 -31.91 3.71
N LEU A 9 -17.70 -30.61 3.74
CA LEU A 9 -17.24 -29.70 4.79
C LEU A 9 -17.88 -30.04 6.14
N ALA A 10 -19.20 -30.29 6.18
CA ALA A 10 -19.92 -30.66 7.40
C ALA A 10 -19.33 -31.93 8.03
N THR A 11 -19.14 -32.98 7.22
CA THR A 11 -18.51 -34.24 7.66
C THR A 11 -17.11 -34.03 8.25
N ARG A 12 -16.34 -33.05 7.73
CA ARG A 12 -15.01 -32.72 8.27
C ARG A 12 -15.10 -31.92 9.56
N LEU A 13 -16.06 -31.02 9.69
CA LEU A 13 -16.27 -30.23 10.90
C LEU A 13 -16.66 -31.12 12.09
N ASP A 14 -17.53 -32.11 11.86
CA ASP A 14 -17.94 -33.08 12.89
C ASP A 14 -16.76 -33.88 13.44
N LYS A 15 -15.76 -34.15 12.60
CA LYS A 15 -14.53 -34.87 12.96
C LYS A 15 -13.44 -33.96 13.50
N ALA A 16 -13.56 -32.65 13.35
CA ALA A 16 -12.56 -31.69 13.78
C ALA A 16 -12.71 -31.39 15.27
N LYS A 17 -11.64 -31.61 16.03
CA LYS A 17 -11.54 -30.97 17.35
C LYS A 17 -11.40 -29.48 17.13
N HIS A 18 -12.32 -28.69 17.69
CA HIS A 18 -12.24 -27.24 17.64
C HIS A 18 -10.92 -26.79 18.27
N GLY A 19 -10.00 -26.27 17.45
CA GLY A 19 -8.82 -25.60 17.96
C GLY A 19 -9.25 -24.37 18.74
N LYS A 20 -8.77 -24.21 19.98
CA LYS A 20 -8.95 -22.97 20.74
C LYS A 20 -8.05 -21.89 20.15
N THR A 21 -8.45 -21.33 19.01
CA THR A 21 -7.76 -20.18 18.42
C THR A 21 -8.11 -18.94 19.23
N ARG A 22 -7.10 -18.13 19.52
CA ARG A 22 -7.32 -16.88 20.26
C ARG A 22 -8.10 -15.91 19.38
N ALA A 23 -9.16 -15.31 19.90
CA ALA A 23 -9.91 -14.30 19.15
C ALA A 23 -9.11 -12.98 19.06
N LEU A 24 -9.15 -12.32 17.91
CA LEU A 24 -8.65 -10.96 17.76
C LEU A 24 -9.61 -9.99 18.46
N ARG A 25 -9.09 -9.17 19.37
CA ARG A 25 -9.85 -8.21 20.17
C ARG A 25 -9.04 -6.92 20.33
N ARG A 26 -9.74 -5.82 20.58
CA ARG A 26 -9.15 -4.53 20.96
C ARG A 26 -8.29 -4.72 22.21
N ALA A 27 -7.02 -4.33 22.14
CA ALA A 27 -6.10 -4.33 23.27
C ALA A 27 -6.35 -3.10 24.15
N SER A 28 -5.96 -3.17 25.43
CA SER A 28 -5.96 -1.98 26.30
C SER A 28 -4.82 -1.03 25.90
N SER A 29 -4.99 0.26 26.19
CA SER A 29 -4.02 1.33 25.87
C SER A 29 -2.60 1.08 26.36
N ASP A 30 -2.49 0.36 27.48
CA ASP A 30 -1.25 0.12 28.24
C ASP A 30 -0.52 -1.16 27.77
N THR A 31 -1.06 -1.83 26.75
CA THR A 31 -0.44 -3.04 26.21
C THR A 31 0.73 -2.69 25.29
N SER A 32 1.74 -3.55 25.26
CA SER A 32 2.85 -3.44 24.30
C SER A 32 2.34 -3.35 22.86
N ARG A 33 3.07 -2.61 22.03
CA ARG A 33 2.71 -2.31 20.63
C ARG A 33 3.77 -2.89 19.68
N PRO A 34 3.93 -4.23 19.65
CA PRO A 34 4.94 -4.85 18.80
C PRO A 34 4.59 -4.65 17.33
N LEU A 35 5.58 -4.78 16.46
CA LEU A 35 5.35 -4.90 15.02
C LEU A 35 4.80 -6.29 14.68
N SER A 36 3.94 -6.37 13.66
CA SER A 36 3.64 -7.64 13.01
C SER A 36 4.90 -8.20 12.33
N PHE A 37 4.98 -9.50 12.06
CA PHE A 37 6.15 -10.09 11.37
C PHE A 37 6.40 -9.45 9.99
N ALA A 38 5.34 -9.04 9.29
CA ALA A 38 5.46 -8.32 8.02
C ALA A 38 6.05 -6.91 8.23
N GLN A 39 5.61 -6.19 9.26
CA GLN A 39 6.19 -4.89 9.61
C GLN A 39 7.65 -5.02 10.05
N GLN A 40 8.01 -6.06 10.83
CA GLN A 40 9.39 -6.31 11.26
C GLN A 40 10.33 -6.48 10.06
N ARG A 41 9.90 -7.25 9.05
CA ARG A 41 10.65 -7.40 7.79
C ARG A 41 10.88 -6.05 7.10
N LEU A 42 9.83 -5.24 6.95
CA LEU A 42 9.94 -3.94 6.27
C LEU A 42 10.79 -2.94 7.07
N TRP A 43 10.67 -2.94 8.39
CA TRP A 43 11.52 -2.15 9.27
C TRP A 43 13.00 -2.55 9.14
N PHE A 44 13.29 -3.85 9.12
CA PHE A 44 14.65 -4.35 8.90
C PHE A 44 15.20 -3.91 7.54
N ILE A 45 14.39 -3.99 6.47
CA ILE A 45 14.80 -3.56 5.14
C ILE A 45 15.07 -2.04 5.11
N ASP A 46 14.22 -1.23 5.74
CA ASP A 46 14.43 0.23 5.87
C ASP A 46 15.73 0.58 6.61
N LYS A 47 16.17 -0.26 7.57
CA LYS A 47 17.49 -0.08 8.22
C LYS A 47 18.67 -0.40 7.32
N LEU A 48 18.51 -1.36 6.41
CA LEU A 48 19.56 -1.74 5.48
C LEU A 48 19.70 -0.75 4.32
N ASP A 49 18.59 -0.17 3.87
CA ASP A 49 18.52 0.73 2.72
C ASP A 49 17.66 1.97 3.03
N PRO A 50 18.12 2.84 3.94
CA PRO A 50 17.34 3.99 4.39
C PRO A 50 17.14 5.00 3.26
N GLY A 51 15.93 5.51 3.13
CA GLY A 51 15.59 6.49 2.08
C GLY A 51 15.27 5.87 0.72
N SER A 52 15.09 4.56 0.65
CA SER A 52 14.62 3.85 -0.55
C SER A 52 13.11 4.05 -0.77
N PRO A 53 12.66 4.44 -1.97
CA PRO A 53 11.23 4.54 -2.28
C PRO A 53 10.61 3.20 -2.70
N LEU A 54 11.37 2.10 -2.66
CA LEU A 54 10.96 0.78 -3.17
C LEU A 54 9.64 0.26 -2.57
N TYR A 55 9.32 0.67 -1.35
CA TYR A 55 8.11 0.26 -0.62
C TYR A 55 7.03 1.35 -0.57
N ASN A 56 7.11 2.33 -1.44
CA ASN A 56 6.00 3.25 -1.69
C ASN A 56 4.91 2.51 -2.47
N ILE A 57 3.66 2.66 -2.03
CA ILE A 57 2.48 2.18 -2.74
C ILE A 57 1.61 3.37 -3.13
N PRO A 58 1.72 3.83 -4.39
CA PRO A 58 0.89 4.90 -4.90
C PRO A 58 -0.43 4.36 -5.48
N VAL A 59 -1.47 5.19 -5.37
CA VAL A 59 -2.68 5.10 -6.19
C VAL A 59 -2.97 6.48 -6.76
N ALA A 60 -3.20 6.57 -8.06
CA ALA A 60 -3.61 7.81 -8.73
C ALA A 60 -4.98 7.63 -9.36
N VAL A 61 -5.86 8.61 -9.19
CA VAL A 61 -7.20 8.64 -9.77
C VAL A 61 -7.41 9.96 -10.50
N ARG A 62 -8.02 9.91 -11.68
CA ARG A 62 -8.55 11.10 -12.36
C ARG A 62 -9.95 11.35 -11.83
N LEU A 63 -10.23 12.60 -11.50
CA LEU A 63 -11.49 13.06 -10.94
C LEU A 63 -12.13 14.02 -11.95
N ASP A 64 -13.37 13.71 -12.31
CA ASP A 64 -14.21 14.56 -13.14
C ASP A 64 -15.26 15.25 -12.26
N GLY A 65 -15.40 16.56 -12.43
CA GLY A 65 -16.29 17.42 -11.64
C GLY A 65 -15.57 18.43 -10.74
N THR A 66 -16.34 19.29 -10.08
CA THR A 66 -15.81 20.30 -9.16
C THR A 66 -15.24 19.63 -7.93
N LEU A 67 -13.96 19.87 -7.64
CA LEU A 67 -13.33 19.44 -6.40
C LEU A 67 -13.24 20.61 -5.40
N ARG A 68 -13.69 20.38 -4.17
CA ARG A 68 -13.46 21.28 -3.04
C ARG A 68 -12.29 20.79 -2.21
N GLN A 69 -11.17 21.52 -2.30
CA GLN A 69 -9.93 21.17 -1.61
C GLN A 69 -10.13 21.08 -0.09
N ASP A 70 -10.86 22.01 0.52
CA ASP A 70 -11.10 22.02 1.97
C ASP A 70 -11.85 20.77 2.45
N VAL A 71 -12.75 20.24 1.62
CA VAL A 71 -13.48 19.00 1.88
C VAL A 71 -12.57 17.78 1.74
N LEU A 72 -11.68 17.79 0.74
CA LEU A 72 -10.67 16.74 0.57
C LEU A 72 -9.72 16.68 1.77
N GLU A 73 -9.21 17.82 2.23
CA GLU A 73 -8.35 17.91 3.41
C GLU A 73 -9.06 17.38 4.67
N LYS A 74 -10.33 17.72 4.87
CA LYS A 74 -11.15 17.17 5.96
C LYS A 74 -11.29 15.65 5.85
N ALA A 75 -11.53 15.13 4.65
CA ALA A 75 -11.62 13.68 4.42
C ALA A 75 -10.28 12.97 4.71
N LEU A 76 -9.15 13.55 4.29
CA LEU A 76 -7.81 13.02 4.57
C LEU A 76 -7.45 13.06 6.07
N ARG A 77 -7.88 14.10 6.79
CA ARG A 77 -7.71 14.17 8.25
C ARG A 77 -8.53 13.10 8.95
N GLU A 78 -9.79 12.95 8.58
CA GLU A 78 -10.69 11.97 9.19
C GLU A 78 -10.26 10.52 8.91
N ILE A 79 -9.76 10.22 7.70
CA ILE A 79 -9.28 8.87 7.40
C ILE A 79 -8.00 8.54 8.19
N SER A 80 -7.10 9.51 8.36
CA SER A 80 -5.91 9.39 9.21
C SER A 80 -6.28 9.18 10.69
N ARG A 81 -7.28 9.91 11.19
CA ARG A 81 -7.81 9.73 12.54
C ARG A 81 -8.39 8.32 12.74
N ARG A 82 -9.20 7.86 11.77
CA ARG A 82 -9.92 6.58 11.78
C ARG A 82 -9.00 5.37 11.78
N HIS A 83 -7.94 5.37 10.96
CA HIS A 83 -7.01 4.26 10.82
C HIS A 83 -5.70 4.55 11.55
N GLU A 84 -5.48 3.91 12.70
CA GLU A 84 -4.26 4.08 13.51
C GLU A 84 -2.98 3.89 12.69
N ALA A 85 -2.99 2.97 11.72
CA ALA A 85 -1.86 2.70 10.85
C ALA A 85 -1.36 3.95 10.10
N LEU A 86 -2.25 4.85 9.66
CA LEU A 86 -1.88 6.06 8.91
C LEU A 86 -1.21 7.14 9.78
N ARG A 87 -1.42 7.06 11.10
CA ARG A 87 -0.82 7.92 12.12
C ARG A 87 0.19 7.16 13.00
N THR A 88 0.77 6.09 12.47
CA THR A 88 1.78 5.28 13.17
C THR A 88 3.17 5.53 12.59
N THR A 89 4.15 5.73 13.46
CA THR A 89 5.58 5.65 13.13
C THR A 89 6.22 4.47 13.87
N PHE A 90 7.49 4.21 13.58
CA PHE A 90 8.22 3.05 14.08
C PHE A 90 9.49 3.50 14.79
N ALA A 91 9.68 2.98 16.01
CA ALA A 91 10.83 3.27 16.83
C ALA A 91 11.50 1.96 17.25
N GLN A 92 12.73 2.08 17.75
CA GLN A 92 13.43 1.01 18.42
C GLN A 92 13.58 1.40 19.89
N GLU A 93 12.98 0.62 20.77
CA GLU A 93 13.14 0.72 22.21
C GLU A 93 13.95 -0.48 22.67
N GLN A 94 15.15 -0.23 23.23
CA GLN A 94 16.12 -1.28 23.52
C GLN A 94 16.40 -2.13 22.26
N ASP A 95 16.13 -3.44 22.33
CA ASP A 95 16.32 -4.39 21.23
C ASP A 95 15.01 -4.73 20.50
N GLN A 96 13.93 -3.98 20.73
CA GLN A 96 12.63 -4.26 20.13
C GLN A 96 12.11 -3.09 19.29
N ALA A 97 11.68 -3.41 18.07
CA ALA A 97 10.92 -2.47 17.26
C ALA A 97 9.48 -2.35 17.81
N ILE A 98 8.99 -1.12 17.91
CA ILE A 98 7.63 -0.82 18.39
C ILE A 98 6.87 0.12 17.45
N GLN A 99 5.54 0.07 17.52
CA GLN A 99 4.63 1.00 16.84
C GLN A 99 4.34 2.18 17.76
N VAL A 100 4.65 3.39 17.29
CA VAL A 100 4.34 4.67 17.96
C VAL A 100 3.11 5.26 17.27
N ILE A 101 1.97 5.14 17.93
CA ILE A 101 0.67 5.62 17.43
C ILE A 101 0.45 7.04 17.94
N HIS A 102 0.42 8.01 17.03
CA HIS A 102 0.23 9.43 17.35
C HIS A 102 -1.25 9.76 17.50
N ALA A 103 -1.60 10.69 18.39
CA ALA A 103 -3.01 11.08 18.61
C ALA A 103 -3.64 11.68 17.34
N GLU A 104 -2.88 12.55 16.67
CA GLU A 104 -3.26 13.18 15.41
C GLU A 104 -2.01 13.34 14.54
N VAL A 105 -2.20 13.24 13.23
CA VAL A 105 -1.18 13.44 12.21
C VAL A 105 -1.83 14.13 11.03
N GLU A 106 -1.24 15.23 10.58
CA GLU A 106 -1.63 15.90 9.35
C GLU A 106 -1.17 15.08 8.14
N VAL A 107 -2.09 14.86 7.19
CA VAL A 107 -1.76 14.24 5.90
C VAL A 107 -1.30 15.36 4.96
N PRO A 108 -0.03 15.38 4.51
CA PRO A 108 0.44 16.41 3.61
C PRO A 108 -0.30 16.33 2.29
N LEU A 109 -0.88 17.46 1.85
CA LEU A 109 -1.53 17.61 0.55
C LEU A 109 -0.76 18.67 -0.25
N GLU A 110 0.00 18.23 -1.25
CA GLU A 110 0.59 19.14 -2.24
C GLU A 110 -0.46 19.44 -3.32
N VAL A 111 -0.66 20.72 -3.63
CA VAL A 111 -1.57 21.16 -4.70
C VAL A 111 -0.78 21.82 -5.81
N VAL A 112 -0.96 21.32 -7.04
CA VAL A 112 -0.30 21.82 -8.23
C VAL A 112 -1.37 22.23 -9.23
N ASP A 113 -1.34 23.48 -9.66
CA ASP A 113 -2.22 23.98 -10.71
C ASP A 113 -1.50 23.94 -12.07
N LEU A 114 -2.08 23.24 -13.04
CA LEU A 114 -1.60 23.14 -14.41
C LEU A 114 -2.56 23.75 -15.43
N GLN A 115 -3.57 24.51 -15.00
CA GLN A 115 -4.59 25.08 -15.90
C GLN A 115 -4.00 26.00 -16.98
N GLU A 116 -2.86 26.64 -16.71
CA GLU A 116 -2.17 27.52 -17.67
C GLU A 116 -1.27 26.77 -18.67
N PHE A 117 -1.10 25.45 -18.52
CA PHE A 117 -0.27 24.66 -19.43
C PHE A 117 -1.03 24.33 -20.72
N ALA A 118 -0.30 24.30 -21.84
CA ALA A 118 -0.85 23.79 -23.09
C ALA A 118 -1.24 22.30 -22.92
N PRO A 119 -2.35 21.83 -23.53
CA PRO A 119 -2.82 20.45 -23.36
C PRO A 119 -1.77 19.37 -23.69
N SER A 120 -0.88 19.64 -24.65
CA SER A 120 0.22 18.75 -25.04
C SER A 120 1.31 18.62 -23.97
N GLN A 121 1.48 19.62 -23.12
CA GLN A 121 2.47 19.65 -22.04
C GLN A 121 1.88 19.20 -20.71
N MET A 122 0.58 19.39 -20.51
CA MET A 122 -0.13 19.08 -19.28
C MET A 122 0.04 17.60 -18.88
N GLU A 123 -0.23 16.66 -19.78
CA GLU A 123 -0.13 15.22 -19.47
C GLU A 123 1.32 14.78 -19.18
N VAL A 124 2.31 15.43 -19.80
CA VAL A 124 3.73 15.18 -19.51
C VAL A 124 4.07 15.66 -18.10
N GLU A 125 3.58 16.84 -17.73
CA GLU A 125 3.82 17.43 -16.42
C GLU A 125 3.09 16.67 -15.31
N VAL A 126 1.84 16.24 -15.52
CA VAL A 126 1.11 15.34 -14.60
C VAL A 126 1.94 14.09 -14.32
N ARG A 127 2.44 13.43 -15.37
CA ARG A 127 3.27 12.23 -15.22
C ARG A 127 4.52 12.53 -14.42
N ARG A 128 5.25 13.60 -14.77
CA ARG A 128 6.48 14.00 -14.08
C ARG A 128 6.23 14.22 -12.58
N ARG A 129 5.15 14.90 -12.23
CA ARG A 129 4.76 15.19 -10.84
C ARG A 129 4.39 13.93 -10.07
N VAL A 130 3.58 13.06 -10.68
CA VAL A 130 3.20 11.77 -10.08
C VAL A 130 4.44 10.91 -9.87
N GLU A 131 5.32 10.76 -10.86
CA GLU A 131 6.57 10.00 -10.74
C GLU A 131 7.46 10.54 -9.62
N GLN A 132 7.59 11.86 -9.49
CA GLN A 132 8.32 12.49 -8.39
C GLN A 132 7.72 12.17 -7.02
N GLU A 133 6.38 12.19 -6.89
CA GLU A 133 5.72 11.82 -5.64
C GLU A 133 5.90 10.33 -5.31
N VAL A 134 5.80 9.45 -6.32
CA VAL A 134 6.01 8.01 -6.13
C VAL A 134 7.45 7.70 -5.68
N LEU A 135 8.44 8.43 -6.18
CA LEU A 135 9.85 8.23 -5.86
C LEU A 135 10.32 8.96 -4.60
N LYS A 136 9.48 9.79 -3.99
CA LYS A 136 9.82 10.51 -2.76
C LYS A 136 9.85 9.53 -1.58
N PRO A 137 10.97 9.35 -0.88
CA PRO A 137 11.04 8.36 0.21
C PRO A 137 10.19 8.77 1.42
N PHE A 138 9.85 7.80 2.25
CA PHE A 138 9.29 8.03 3.58
C PHE A 138 10.36 7.80 4.65
N ASN A 139 10.23 8.49 5.78
CA ASN A 139 11.02 8.21 6.97
C ASN A 139 10.13 7.51 8.00
N LEU A 140 10.38 6.22 8.24
CA LEU A 140 9.55 5.39 9.12
C LEU A 140 9.56 5.84 10.59
N LYS A 141 10.58 6.61 11.02
CA LYS A 141 10.69 7.12 12.39
C LYS A 141 9.83 8.36 12.62
N THR A 142 9.79 9.26 11.65
CA THR A 142 9.17 10.59 11.82
C THR A 142 7.80 10.69 11.16
N GLY A 143 7.52 9.89 10.12
CA GLY A 143 6.27 9.98 9.37
C GLY A 143 6.02 11.39 8.79
N PRO A 144 4.75 11.70 8.46
CA PRO A 144 3.64 10.76 8.23
C PRO A 144 3.95 9.74 7.13
N LEU A 145 3.30 8.58 7.16
CA LEU A 145 3.52 7.48 6.19
C LEU A 145 2.45 7.42 5.09
N ILE A 146 1.82 8.57 4.87
CA ILE A 146 0.86 8.88 3.82
C ILE A 146 1.11 10.31 3.33
N ARG A 147 0.99 10.53 2.02
CA ARG A 147 0.99 11.84 1.36
C ARG A 147 -0.02 11.87 0.24
N ALA A 148 -0.50 13.06 -0.08
CA ALA A 148 -1.40 13.32 -1.18
C ALA A 148 -0.82 14.39 -2.12
N LEU A 149 -1.02 14.20 -3.41
CA LEU A 149 -0.75 15.17 -4.46
C LEU A 149 -2.04 15.38 -5.24
N LEU A 150 -2.53 16.61 -5.28
CA LEU A 150 -3.64 17.04 -6.11
C LEU A 150 -3.11 17.90 -7.25
N VAL A 151 -3.32 17.45 -8.47
CA VAL A 151 -3.02 18.21 -9.69
C VAL A 151 -4.32 18.68 -10.31
N THR A 152 -4.49 19.99 -10.44
CA THR A 152 -5.65 20.60 -11.09
C THR A 152 -5.35 20.82 -12.57
N LEU A 153 -6.17 20.24 -13.44
CA LEU A 153 -6.05 20.32 -14.90
C LEU A 153 -7.03 21.32 -15.50
N GLY A 154 -8.16 21.52 -14.84
CA GLY A 154 -9.24 22.41 -15.24
C GLY A 154 -10.20 22.67 -14.09
N ALA A 155 -11.27 23.41 -14.35
CA ALA A 155 -12.31 23.69 -13.34
C ALA A 155 -13.10 22.44 -12.90
N GLN A 156 -13.05 21.37 -13.70
CA GLN A 156 -13.80 20.13 -13.50
C GLN A 156 -12.91 18.90 -13.68
N GLU A 157 -11.58 19.08 -13.70
CA GLU A 157 -10.68 17.98 -14.02
C GLU A 157 -9.45 18.03 -13.13
N HIS A 158 -9.22 16.94 -12.42
CA HIS A 158 -8.15 16.82 -11.44
C HIS A 158 -7.52 15.43 -11.47
N VAL A 159 -6.29 15.32 -10.97
CA VAL A 159 -5.63 14.06 -10.66
C VAL A 159 -5.26 14.07 -9.19
N LEU A 160 -5.76 13.09 -8.44
CA LEU A 160 -5.38 12.86 -7.04
C LEU A 160 -4.51 11.62 -6.95
N ALA A 161 -3.28 11.79 -6.50
CA ALA A 161 -2.40 10.71 -6.11
C ALA A 161 -2.33 10.61 -4.58
N LEU A 162 -2.53 9.41 -4.05
CA LEU A 162 -2.29 9.06 -2.65
C LEU A 162 -1.15 8.05 -2.60
N THR A 163 -0.10 8.39 -1.86
CA THR A 163 1.07 7.52 -1.69
C THR A 163 1.21 7.15 -0.23
N THR A 164 1.32 5.85 0.04
CA THR A 164 1.53 5.31 1.40
C THR A 164 2.79 4.46 1.44
N HIS A 165 3.38 4.26 2.61
CA HIS A 165 4.43 3.25 2.77
C HIS A 165 3.83 1.86 3.03
N HIS A 166 4.41 0.81 2.44
CA HIS A 166 3.91 -0.58 2.54
C HIS A 166 3.89 -1.13 3.98
N ILE A 167 4.59 -0.48 4.92
CA ILE A 167 4.58 -0.89 6.33
C ILE A 167 3.25 -0.54 7.05
N VAL A 168 2.46 0.40 6.49
CA VAL A 168 1.16 0.83 7.04
C VAL A 168 -0.01 0.54 6.09
N SER A 169 0.26 -0.03 4.91
CA SER A 169 -0.74 -0.24 3.87
C SER A 169 -0.35 -1.41 2.96
N ASP A 170 -1.33 -1.99 2.28
CA ASP A 170 -1.17 -2.99 1.24
C ASP A 170 -2.20 -2.77 0.11
N ALA A 171 -2.18 -3.63 -0.91
CA ALA A 171 -3.09 -3.51 -2.04
C ALA A 171 -4.58 -3.58 -1.65
N TRP A 172 -4.93 -4.33 -0.60
CA TRP A 172 -6.31 -4.39 -0.11
C TRP A 172 -6.70 -3.09 0.61
N SER A 173 -5.78 -2.61 1.47
CA SER A 173 -5.92 -1.39 2.26
C SER A 173 -6.08 -0.17 1.37
N LEU A 174 -5.42 -0.10 0.20
CA LEU A 174 -5.65 0.96 -0.78
C LEU A 174 -7.09 0.99 -1.29
N GLY A 175 -7.71 -0.17 -1.53
CA GLY A 175 -9.11 -0.24 -1.94
C GLY A 175 -10.06 0.24 -0.84
N VAL A 176 -9.73 -0.03 0.43
CA VAL A 176 -10.44 0.52 1.59
C VAL A 176 -10.26 2.04 1.67
N LEU A 177 -9.02 2.52 1.55
CA LEU A 177 -8.66 3.94 1.62
C LEU A 177 -9.43 4.76 0.60
N VAL A 178 -9.41 4.36 -0.68
CA VAL A 178 -10.13 5.06 -1.75
C VAL A 178 -11.63 5.11 -1.46
N ARG A 179 -12.25 3.97 -1.10
CA ARG A 179 -13.69 3.90 -0.81
C ARG A 179 -14.08 4.79 0.36
N GLU A 180 -13.31 4.75 1.45
CA GLU A 180 -13.62 5.51 2.66
C GLU A 180 -13.35 7.01 2.50
N VAL A 181 -12.27 7.41 1.80
CA VAL A 181 -12.02 8.83 1.46
C VAL A 181 -13.14 9.37 0.56
N SER A 182 -13.62 8.60 -0.43
CA SER A 182 -14.77 9.01 -1.25
C SER A 182 -16.05 9.17 -0.42
N ALA A 183 -16.33 8.25 0.50
CA ALA A 183 -17.52 8.33 1.37
C ALA A 183 -17.44 9.52 2.33
N LEU A 184 -16.26 9.79 2.90
CA LEU A 184 -16.01 10.95 3.75
C LEU A 184 -16.15 12.26 2.98
N TYR A 185 -15.57 12.34 1.78
CA TYR A 185 -15.68 13.51 0.94
C TYR A 185 -17.14 13.82 0.59
N ALA A 186 -17.92 12.80 0.18
CA ALA A 186 -19.34 12.98 -0.13
C ALA A 186 -20.14 13.50 1.08
N ALA A 187 -19.98 12.89 2.25
CA ALA A 187 -20.68 13.31 3.46
C ALA A 187 -20.29 14.73 3.89
N PHE A 188 -18.99 15.03 3.95
CA PHE A 188 -18.50 16.37 4.30
C PHE A 188 -18.88 17.41 3.27
N ALA A 189 -19.02 17.03 2.00
CA ALA A 189 -19.47 17.95 0.97
C ALA A 189 -20.91 18.41 1.22
N GLU A 190 -21.76 17.55 1.74
CA GLU A 190 -23.13 17.87 2.11
C GLU A 190 -23.26 18.49 3.51
N GLY A 191 -22.14 18.67 4.23
CA GLY A 191 -22.15 19.16 5.61
C GLY A 191 -22.56 18.11 6.65
N HIS A 192 -22.60 16.83 6.27
CA HIS A 192 -22.87 15.72 7.17
C HIS A 192 -21.62 15.29 7.95
N ALA A 193 -21.81 14.58 9.07
CA ALA A 193 -20.72 13.95 9.80
C ALA A 193 -20.20 12.68 9.09
N SER A 194 -19.09 12.12 9.58
CA SER A 194 -18.53 10.87 9.05
C SER A 194 -19.57 9.73 9.10
N PRO A 195 -19.88 9.08 7.96
CA PRO A 195 -20.86 7.99 7.91
C PRO A 195 -20.24 6.64 8.32
N LEU A 196 -18.93 6.61 8.61
CA LEU A 196 -18.19 5.37 8.79
C LEU A 196 -18.27 4.88 10.25
N PRO A 197 -18.74 3.64 10.52
CA PRO A 197 -18.86 3.12 11.88
C PRO A 197 -17.48 2.90 12.52
N ALA A 198 -17.38 3.03 13.84
CA ALA A 198 -16.11 2.79 14.54
C ALA A 198 -15.52 1.41 14.24
N LEU A 199 -14.19 1.34 14.08
CA LEU A 199 -13.50 0.07 13.84
C LEU A 199 -13.40 -0.72 15.15
N PRO A 200 -13.82 -2.01 15.17
CA PRO A 200 -13.80 -2.81 16.39
C PRO A 200 -12.39 -3.21 16.83
N VAL A 201 -11.43 -3.17 15.90
CA VAL A 201 -10.00 -3.43 16.11
C VAL A 201 -9.18 -2.57 15.17
N GLN A 202 -7.92 -2.35 15.51
CA GLN A 202 -6.92 -1.64 14.72
C GLN A 202 -5.72 -2.55 14.44
N TYR A 203 -4.82 -2.10 13.57
CA TYR A 203 -3.68 -2.93 13.14
C TYR A 203 -2.74 -3.33 14.29
N VAL A 204 -2.58 -2.47 15.31
CA VAL A 204 -1.79 -2.80 16.50
C VAL A 204 -2.37 -3.98 17.27
N ASP A 205 -3.70 -4.12 17.30
CA ASP A 205 -4.39 -5.24 17.93
C ASP A 205 -4.08 -6.54 17.18
N TYR A 206 -4.04 -6.47 15.84
CA TYR A 206 -3.63 -7.60 14.99
C TYR A 206 -2.16 -7.98 15.22
N ALA A 207 -1.25 -7.01 15.28
CA ALA A 207 0.16 -7.26 15.50
C ALA A 207 0.41 -7.94 16.86
N LEU A 208 -0.20 -7.43 17.93
CA LEU A 208 -0.17 -8.05 19.24
C LEU A 208 -0.78 -9.45 19.22
N TRP A 209 -1.93 -9.61 18.55
CA TRP A 209 -2.58 -10.90 18.42
C TRP A 209 -1.70 -11.92 17.70
N GLN A 210 -1.03 -11.52 16.63
CA GLN A 210 -0.13 -12.36 15.87
C GLN A 210 1.03 -12.84 16.75
N GLN A 211 1.70 -11.92 17.46
CA GLN A 211 2.83 -12.26 18.36
C GLN A 211 2.42 -13.22 19.48
N GLN A 212 1.21 -13.07 20.02
CA GLN A 212 0.72 -13.92 21.10
C GLN A 212 0.17 -15.27 20.60
N THR A 213 -0.19 -15.37 19.32
CA THR A 213 -0.74 -16.60 18.72
C THR A 213 0.37 -17.45 18.09
N LEU A 214 1.30 -16.83 17.36
CA LEU A 214 2.43 -17.48 16.71
C LEU A 214 3.65 -17.49 17.64
N ARG A 215 3.55 -18.25 18.73
CA ARG A 215 4.63 -18.46 19.71
C ARG A 215 4.67 -19.90 20.19
N GLY A 216 5.78 -20.31 20.80
CA GLY A 216 5.97 -21.66 21.35
C GLY A 216 5.76 -22.74 20.29
N GLU A 217 5.05 -23.80 20.65
CA GLU A 217 4.81 -24.97 19.78
C GLU A 217 4.14 -24.62 18.45
N VAL A 218 3.23 -23.63 18.43
CA VAL A 218 2.54 -23.21 17.20
C VAL A 218 3.54 -22.66 16.21
N LEU A 219 4.40 -21.73 16.64
CA LEU A 219 5.44 -21.16 15.78
C LEU A 219 6.43 -22.23 15.33
N GLN A 220 6.88 -23.10 16.25
CA GLN A 220 7.82 -24.18 15.93
C GLN A 220 7.25 -25.11 14.87
N ARG A 221 5.97 -25.49 14.98
CA ARG A 221 5.29 -26.34 14.00
C ARG A 221 5.23 -25.70 12.62
N GLU A 222 4.84 -24.43 12.53
CA GLU A 222 4.78 -23.69 11.26
C GLU A 222 6.18 -23.57 10.62
N VAL A 223 7.19 -23.24 11.42
CA VAL A 223 8.59 -23.14 10.94
C VAL A 223 9.10 -24.50 10.46
N GLU A 224 8.86 -25.57 11.21
CA GLU A 224 9.32 -26.91 10.85
C GLU A 224 8.66 -27.41 9.57
N HIS A 225 7.35 -27.14 9.40
CA HIS A 225 6.65 -27.42 8.15
C HIS A 225 7.34 -26.76 6.95
N TRP A 226 7.64 -25.46 7.04
CA TRP A 226 8.29 -24.74 5.94
C TRP A 226 9.75 -25.17 5.73
N LYS A 227 10.49 -25.48 6.80
CA LYS A 227 11.84 -26.06 6.68
C LYS A 227 11.83 -27.37 5.90
N GLN A 228 10.89 -28.27 6.20
CA GLN A 228 10.75 -29.53 5.49
C GLN A 228 10.33 -29.31 4.02
N LYS A 229 9.39 -28.39 3.77
CA LYS A 229 8.93 -28.09 2.40
C LYS A 229 9.99 -27.42 1.53
N LEU A 230 10.86 -26.62 2.13
CA LEU A 230 11.95 -25.91 1.44
C LEU A 230 13.28 -26.66 1.50
N ALA A 231 13.30 -27.86 2.11
CA ALA A 231 14.49 -28.69 2.15
C ALA A 231 14.94 -29.06 0.74
N GLY A 232 16.21 -28.77 0.41
CA GLY A 232 16.76 -29.02 -0.92
C GLY A 232 16.35 -28.02 -1.99
N ALA A 233 15.64 -26.93 -1.64
CA ALA A 233 15.37 -25.85 -2.59
C ALA A 233 16.69 -25.22 -3.05
N PRO A 234 16.87 -24.97 -4.37
CA PRO A 234 18.09 -24.35 -4.87
C PRO A 234 18.22 -22.93 -4.30
N PRO A 235 19.43 -22.49 -3.90
CA PRO A 235 19.63 -21.17 -3.31
C PRO A 235 19.40 -20.03 -4.31
N VAL A 236 19.56 -20.31 -5.60
CA VAL A 236 19.36 -19.38 -6.71
C VAL A 236 18.63 -20.11 -7.83
N LEU A 237 17.63 -19.44 -8.40
CA LEU A 237 17.02 -19.86 -9.65
C LEU A 237 17.79 -19.19 -10.81
N GLU A 238 18.45 -20.00 -11.64
CA GLU A 238 19.15 -19.53 -12.84
C GLU A 238 18.13 -19.27 -13.95
N LEU A 239 17.73 -18.00 -14.07
CA LEU A 239 16.89 -17.52 -15.16
C LEU A 239 17.78 -16.96 -16.28
N PRO A 240 17.40 -17.12 -17.57
CA PRO A 240 18.09 -16.44 -18.66
C PRO A 240 17.90 -14.93 -18.49
N THR A 241 18.98 -14.22 -18.17
CA THR A 241 19.01 -12.76 -18.00
C THR A 241 19.85 -12.10 -19.09
N ASP A 242 19.41 -10.94 -19.60
CA ASP A 242 20.12 -10.18 -20.64
C ASP A 242 21.54 -9.73 -20.21
N ARG A 243 21.77 -9.62 -18.90
CA ARG A 243 23.05 -9.21 -18.29
C ARG A 243 23.34 -10.07 -17.07
N PRO A 244 24.62 -10.30 -16.72
CA PRO A 244 24.98 -11.04 -15.52
C PRO A 244 24.41 -10.38 -14.27
N ARG A 245 23.96 -11.19 -13.29
CA ARG A 245 23.49 -10.68 -12.00
C ARG A 245 24.65 -9.96 -11.29
N PRO A 246 24.50 -8.68 -10.93
CA PRO A 246 25.55 -7.96 -10.22
C PRO A 246 25.71 -8.49 -8.78
N ALA A 247 26.93 -8.43 -8.25
CA ALA A 247 27.24 -8.85 -6.88
C ALA A 247 26.56 -7.96 -5.82
N VAL A 248 26.32 -6.69 -6.15
CA VAL A 248 25.56 -5.75 -5.34
C VAL A 248 24.24 -5.49 -6.04
N ARG A 249 23.14 -5.60 -5.29
CA ARG A 249 21.80 -5.27 -5.80
C ARG A 249 21.78 -3.80 -6.21
N GLY A 250 21.30 -3.53 -7.43
CA GLY A 250 21.05 -2.18 -7.93
C GLY A 250 19.72 -2.11 -8.66
N GLU A 251 19.31 -0.89 -9.00
CA GLU A 251 18.02 -0.62 -9.67
C GLU A 251 18.16 -0.46 -11.20
N ALA A 252 19.32 -0.78 -11.77
CA ALA A 252 19.66 -0.59 -13.18
C ALA A 252 19.00 -1.63 -14.13
N GLY A 253 17.77 -2.03 -13.85
CA GLY A 253 16.95 -2.86 -14.73
C GLY A 253 16.24 -2.03 -15.81
N GLY A 254 16.07 -2.59 -17.00
CA GLY A 254 15.16 -2.02 -17.99
C GLY A 254 13.70 -2.30 -17.60
N VAL A 255 12.80 -1.34 -17.84
CA VAL A 255 11.36 -1.57 -17.69
C VAL A 255 10.80 -1.94 -19.05
N ALA A 256 10.40 -3.19 -19.22
CA ALA A 256 9.65 -3.65 -20.40
C ALA A 256 8.17 -3.77 -20.04
N GLY A 257 7.31 -3.07 -20.77
CA GLY A 257 5.86 -3.23 -20.63
C GLY A 257 5.45 -4.58 -21.20
N VAL A 258 4.94 -5.48 -20.36
CA VAL A 258 4.35 -6.75 -20.81
C VAL A 258 2.83 -6.58 -20.80
N ASP A 259 2.20 -6.63 -21.97
CA ASP A 259 0.75 -6.58 -22.10
C ASP A 259 0.14 -7.95 -21.77
N SER A 260 0.10 -8.27 -20.47
CA SER A 260 -0.54 -9.49 -19.99
C SER A 260 -2.01 -9.22 -19.76
N GLY A 261 -2.88 -9.68 -20.68
CA GLY A 261 -4.35 -9.56 -20.61
C GLY A 261 -5.03 -10.19 -19.37
N PHE A 262 -4.26 -10.65 -18.38
CA PHE A 262 -4.69 -11.24 -17.12
C PHE A 262 -5.33 -10.21 -16.15
N PHE A 263 -4.94 -8.93 -16.22
CA PHE A 263 -5.47 -7.88 -15.34
C PHE A 263 -6.78 -7.21 -15.82
N ARG A 264 -7.44 -7.77 -16.86
CA ARG A 264 -8.63 -7.15 -17.49
C ARG A 264 -9.88 -7.15 -16.58
N LYS A 265 -9.90 -7.87 -15.46
CA LYS A 265 -11.11 -8.07 -14.63
C LYS A 265 -11.02 -7.67 -13.14
N SER A 266 -9.87 -7.30 -12.61
CA SER A 266 -9.76 -6.89 -11.19
C SER A 266 -8.88 -5.64 -11.03
N ASN A 267 -9.46 -4.61 -10.42
CA ASN A 267 -8.87 -3.30 -10.10
C ASN A 267 -8.54 -2.35 -11.28
N ARG A 268 -9.46 -1.39 -11.50
CA ARG A 268 -9.37 -0.30 -12.48
C ARG A 268 -8.47 0.92 -12.15
N PRO A 269 -7.88 1.17 -10.95
CA PRO A 269 -7.23 2.46 -10.70
C PRO A 269 -5.92 2.68 -11.47
N MET A 270 -5.23 1.63 -11.94
CA MET A 270 -3.92 1.77 -12.62
C MET A 270 -3.95 1.57 -14.14
N ARG A 271 -5.14 1.44 -14.73
CA ARG A 271 -5.30 1.09 -16.15
C ARG A 271 -4.71 2.14 -17.09
N TRP A 272 -4.80 3.42 -16.72
CA TRP A 272 -4.34 4.54 -17.55
C TRP A 272 -2.82 4.69 -17.64
N LEU A 273 -2.07 4.43 -16.54
CA LEU A 273 -0.60 4.49 -16.57
C LEU A 273 0.02 3.43 -17.50
N ARG A 274 -0.70 2.32 -17.75
CA ARG A 274 -0.23 1.22 -18.62
C ARG A 274 -0.69 1.35 -20.08
N GLU A 275 -1.91 1.82 -20.34
CA GLU A 275 -2.52 1.80 -21.69
C GLU A 275 -1.92 2.78 -22.71
N ARG A 276 -1.01 3.69 -22.31
CA ARG A 276 -0.36 4.67 -23.21
C ARG A 276 1.15 4.49 -23.39
N GLY A 277 1.67 3.26 -23.26
CA GLY A 277 3.04 2.94 -23.69
C GLY A 277 4.14 3.35 -22.71
N TRP A 278 3.98 2.99 -21.44
CA TRP A 278 5.01 3.16 -20.42
C TRP A 278 6.04 2.01 -20.47
N SER A 279 7.16 2.25 -21.12
CA SER A 279 8.43 1.54 -20.91
C SER A 279 9.52 2.59 -20.77
N GLY A 280 10.17 2.66 -19.62
CA GLY A 280 11.22 3.63 -19.36
C GLY A 280 12.45 3.38 -20.24
N LYS A 281 12.58 4.15 -21.33
CA LYS A 281 13.75 4.98 -21.69
C LYS A 281 13.63 5.47 -23.13
N GLU A 282 13.97 6.74 -23.32
CA GLU A 282 14.20 7.37 -24.63
C GLU A 282 15.23 6.59 -25.45
N GLY A 283 14.87 6.36 -26.71
CA GLY A 283 15.75 5.84 -27.75
C GLY A 283 15.09 6.14 -29.08
N GLY A 284 15.51 7.23 -29.70
CA GLY A 284 14.87 7.79 -30.90
C GLY A 284 14.67 6.77 -32.02
N ARG A 285 13.49 6.82 -32.62
CA ARG A 285 13.29 6.56 -34.05
C ARG A 285 11.92 7.07 -34.48
N THR A 286 11.95 8.10 -35.32
CA THR A 286 10.84 8.54 -36.17
C THR A 286 10.29 7.36 -36.97
N PHE A 287 8.97 7.16 -36.95
CA PHE A 287 8.29 6.45 -38.03
C PHE A 287 7.24 7.35 -38.67
N ARG A 288 7.52 7.60 -39.95
CA ARG A 288 6.74 8.39 -40.91
C ARG A 288 5.55 7.52 -41.35
N CYS A 289 4.34 8.07 -41.30
CA CYS A 289 3.15 7.42 -41.82
C CYS A 289 3.23 7.40 -43.36
N GLN A 290 3.20 6.22 -43.97
CA GLN A 290 2.83 6.07 -45.38
C GLN A 290 1.44 5.45 -45.44
N LYS A 291 0.53 6.27 -45.99
CA LYS A 291 -0.82 6.04 -46.53
C LYS A 291 -1.67 4.91 -45.96
#